data_AF-N8VXZ9-F1
#
_entry.id   AF-N8VXZ9-F1
#
_cell.length_a   1.000
_cell.length_b   1.000
_cell.length_c   1.000
_cell.angle_alpha   90.00
_cell.angle_beta   90.00
_cell.angle_gamma   90.00
#
_symmetry.space_group_name_H-M   'P 1'
#
loop_
_entity.id
_entity.type
_entity.pdbx_description
1 polymer ?
#
loop_
_entity_poly.entity_id
_entity_poly.type
_entity_poly.pdbx_seq_one_letter_code
_entity_poly.pdbx_strand_id
1 'polypeptide(L)'
;MSYKDEITQDIAEVMTDLQVQPILFIGSGISQRYFNAPSWKGLMKKLVEMCPELSNKRFAFYEQQFREGNDTDYTQMASSFVEAYSNWAWGSTDPSITPFPDELFEDNAQKQDYIKFIV
;
A
#
# COMPACT_ATOMS: atom_id res chain seq x y z
N MET A 1 25.05 4.87 -30.38
CA MET A 1 23.97 5.52 -29.62
C MET A 1 23.28 4.44 -28.80
N SER A 2 23.05 4.66 -27.51
CA SER A 2 22.30 3.69 -26.70
C SER A 2 20.81 3.79 -27.02
N TYR A 3 20.06 2.69 -26.88
CA TYR A 3 18.60 2.69 -26.98
C TYR A 3 17.97 3.77 -26.10
N LYS A 4 18.52 4.01 -24.90
CA LYS A 4 18.03 5.06 -24.01
C LYS A 4 18.25 6.47 -24.58
N ASP A 5 19.35 6.69 -25.28
CA ASP A 5 19.67 8.00 -25.87
C ASP A 5 18.70 8.31 -27.02
N GLU A 6 18.43 7.30 -27.85
CA GLU A 6 17.47 7.37 -28.96
C GLU A 6 16.06 7.70 -28.46
N ILE A 7 15.53 6.93 -27.50
CA ILE A 7 14.19 7.18 -26.94
C ILE A 7 14.10 8.55 -26.25
N THR A 8 15.19 8.99 -25.59
CA THR A 8 15.20 10.31 -24.93
C THR A 8 15.13 11.43 -25.96
N GLN A 9 15.85 11.29 -27.08
CA GLN A 9 15.79 12.25 -28.18
C GLN A 9 14.39 12.31 -28.79
N ASP A 10 13.76 11.16 -29.07
CA ASP A 10 12.41 11.10 -29.64
C ASP A 10 11.38 11.80 -28.74
N ILE A 11 11.46 11.57 -27.41
CA ILE A 11 10.57 12.24 -26.45
C ILE A 11 10.78 13.76 -26.48
N ALA A 12 12.03 14.22 -26.55
CA ALA A 12 12.35 15.65 -26.57
C ALA A 12 11.85 16.34 -27.84
N GLU A 13 11.96 15.68 -29.00
CA GLU A 13 11.45 16.18 -30.28
C GLU A 13 9.92 16.30 -30.23
N VAL A 14 9.22 15.27 -29.77
CA VAL A 14 7.76 15.29 -29.61
C VAL A 14 7.30 16.39 -28.64
N MET A 15 8.00 16.58 -27.52
CA MET A 15 7.68 17.65 -26.57
C MET A 15 7.88 19.05 -27.18
N THR A 16 8.92 19.21 -28.01
CA THR A 16 9.21 20.47 -28.71
C THR A 16 8.12 20.79 -29.72
N ASP A 17 7.69 19.79 -30.49
CA ASP A 17 6.70 19.95 -31.55
C ASP A 17 5.29 20.21 -31.01
N LEU A 18 4.89 19.45 -30.00
CA LEU A 18 3.53 19.54 -29.45
C LEU A 18 3.36 20.73 -28.48
N GLN A 19 4.46 21.27 -27.93
CA GLN A 19 4.47 22.40 -26.99
C GLN A 19 3.53 22.23 -25.78
N VAL A 20 3.25 20.99 -25.37
CA VAL A 20 2.38 20.65 -24.24
C VAL A 20 3.05 19.65 -23.30
N GLN A 21 2.65 19.67 -22.04
CA GLN A 21 3.08 18.66 -21.07
C GLN A 21 2.30 17.36 -21.31
N PRO A 22 2.97 16.19 -21.36
CA PRO A 22 2.29 14.92 -21.47
C PRO A 22 1.51 14.61 -20.18
N ILE A 23 0.25 14.19 -20.34
CA ILE A 23 -0.57 13.68 -19.23
C ILE A 23 -0.61 12.16 -19.36
N LEU A 24 -0.09 11.46 -18.35
CA LEU A 24 -0.09 10.01 -18.31
C LEU A 24 -1.21 9.53 -17.38
N PHE A 25 -2.17 8.79 -17.96
CA PHE A 25 -3.19 8.09 -17.18
C PHE A 25 -2.68 6.68 -16.85
N ILE A 26 -2.10 6.53 -15.66
CA ILE A 26 -1.56 5.26 -15.20
C ILE A 26 -2.61 4.53 -14.35
N GLY A 27 -3.15 3.44 -14.88
CA GLY A 27 -4.01 2.53 -14.14
C GLY A 27 -3.20 1.56 -13.27
N SER A 28 -3.89 0.88 -12.34
CA SER A 28 -3.28 -0.10 -11.43
C SER A 28 -2.61 -1.29 -12.14
N GLY A 29 -2.89 -1.50 -13.43
CA GLY A 29 -2.24 -2.52 -14.26
C GLY A 29 -0.73 -2.31 -14.42
N ILE A 30 -0.24 -1.06 -14.42
CA ILE A 30 1.22 -0.79 -14.45
C ILE A 30 1.87 -1.24 -13.14
N SER A 31 1.32 -0.81 -12.00
CA SER A 31 1.80 -1.20 -10.67
C SER A 31 1.81 -2.72 -10.48
N GLN A 32 0.74 -3.40 -10.88
CA GLN A 32 0.65 -4.86 -10.77
C GLN A 32 1.64 -5.58 -11.71
N ARG A 33 1.76 -5.15 -12.97
CA ARG A 33 2.58 -5.86 -13.97
C ARG A 33 4.07 -5.63 -13.82
N TYR A 34 4.48 -4.41 -13.49
CA TYR A 34 5.90 -4.02 -13.53
C TYR A 34 6.51 -3.81 -12.15
N PHE A 35 5.70 -3.63 -11.11
CA PHE A 35 6.17 -3.42 -9.74
C PHE A 35 5.74 -4.52 -8.77
N ASN A 36 5.08 -5.58 -9.27
CA ASN A 36 4.50 -6.67 -8.47
C ASN A 36 3.61 -6.16 -7.32
N ALA A 37 2.97 -5.01 -7.51
CA ALA A 37 2.08 -4.44 -6.51
C ALA A 37 0.85 -5.35 -6.32
N PRO A 38 0.34 -5.51 -5.09
CA PRO A 38 -0.85 -6.32 -4.85
C PRO A 38 -2.11 -5.63 -5.39
N SER A 39 -3.15 -6.42 -5.66
CA SER A 39 -4.52 -5.90 -5.76
C SER A 39 -5.05 -5.50 -4.38
N TRP A 40 -6.21 -4.84 -4.31
CA TRP A 40 -6.87 -4.52 -3.02
C TRP A 40 -7.03 -5.76 -2.11
N LYS A 41 -7.59 -6.85 -2.66
CA LYS A 41 -7.69 -8.14 -1.94
C LYS A 41 -6.31 -8.66 -1.51
N GLY A 42 -5.33 -8.59 -2.40
CA GLY A 42 -3.97 -9.03 -2.11
C GLY A 42 -3.31 -8.21 -0.99
N LEU A 43 -3.54 -6.90 -0.96
CA LEU A 43 -3.03 -6.00 0.06
C LEU A 43 -3.65 -6.31 1.42
N MET A 44 -4.99 -6.46 1.47
CA MET A 44 -5.67 -6.80 2.72
C MET A 44 -5.23 -8.15 3.27
N LYS A 45 -5.05 -9.14 2.39
CA LYS A 45 -4.51 -10.45 2.79
C LYS A 45 -3.11 -10.32 3.40
N LYS A 46 -2.21 -9.57 2.76
CA LYS A 46 -0.86 -9.31 3.29
C LYS A 46 -0.92 -8.62 4.66
N LEU A 47 -1.77 -7.62 4.82
CA LEU A 47 -1.91 -6.89 6.09
C LEU A 47 -2.36 -7.82 7.24
N VAL A 48 -3.32 -8.72 6.99
CA VAL A 48 -3.74 -9.73 7.98
C VAL A 48 -2.60 -10.69 8.33
N GLU A 49 -1.82 -11.11 7.34
CA GLU A 49 -0.70 -12.06 7.53
C GLU A 49 0.50 -11.42 8.25
N MET A 50 0.71 -10.10 8.10
CA MET A 50 1.83 -9.37 8.70
C MET A 50 1.58 -8.94 10.15
N CYS A 51 0.35 -8.59 10.50
CA CYS A 51 0.02 -8.05 11.83
C CYS A 51 -0.28 -9.18 12.83
N PRO A 52 0.50 -9.32 13.92
CA PRO A 52 0.25 -10.35 14.94
C PRO A 52 -1.17 -10.33 15.51
N GLU A 53 -1.71 -9.13 15.74
CA GLU A 53 -3.07 -8.91 16.25
C GLU A 53 -4.19 -9.42 15.31
N LEU A 54 -3.92 -9.56 14.01
CA LEU A 54 -4.87 -10.03 13.00
C LEU A 54 -4.62 -11.48 12.57
N SER A 55 -3.37 -11.92 12.63
CA SER A 55 -2.91 -13.22 12.13
C SER A 55 -3.52 -14.44 12.83
N ASN A 56 -4.19 -14.25 13.97
CA ASN A 56 -4.92 -15.31 14.67
C ASN A 56 -6.16 -15.82 13.90
N LYS A 57 -6.62 -15.08 12.89
CA LYS A 57 -7.75 -15.45 12.04
C LYS A 57 -7.31 -15.55 10.58
N ARG A 58 -7.94 -16.47 9.85
CA ARG A 58 -7.72 -16.59 8.39
C ARG A 58 -8.32 -15.38 7.68
N PHE A 59 -7.70 -14.93 6.58
CA PHE A 59 -8.21 -13.82 5.75
C PHE A 59 -9.70 -13.93 5.39
N ALA A 60 -10.19 -15.15 5.13
CA ALA A 60 -11.60 -15.41 4.82
C ALA A 60 -12.59 -14.96 5.91
N PHE A 61 -12.18 -14.91 7.19
CA PHE A 61 -12.99 -14.35 8.28
C PHE A 61 -13.31 -12.87 8.02
N TYR A 62 -12.29 -12.10 7.64
CA TYR A 62 -12.43 -10.69 7.32
C TYR A 62 -13.26 -10.49 6.05
N GLU A 63 -13.02 -11.30 5.00
CA GLU A 63 -13.84 -11.26 3.77
C GLU A 63 -15.33 -11.53 4.05
N GLN A 64 -15.68 -12.33 5.06
CA GLN A 64 -17.07 -12.56 5.45
C GLN A 64 -17.66 -11.37 6.21
N GLN A 65 -16.87 -10.74 7.09
CA GLN A 65 -17.32 -9.62 7.91
C GLN A 65 -17.64 -8.36 7.09
N PHE A 66 -16.87 -8.11 6.03
CA PHE A 66 -16.99 -6.93 5.17
C PHE A 66 -17.64 -7.24 3.81
N ARG A 67 -18.39 -8.33 3.72
CA ARG A 67 -19.09 -8.70 2.48
C ARG A 67 -20.33 -7.83 2.28
N GLU A 68 -20.41 -7.18 1.13
CA GLU A 68 -21.56 -6.41 0.68
C GLU A 68 -22.10 -7.01 -0.63
N GLY A 69 -23.17 -7.81 -0.51
CA GLY A 69 -23.74 -8.54 -1.64
C GLY A 69 -22.72 -9.54 -2.23
N ASN A 70 -22.32 -9.30 -3.49
CA ASN A 70 -21.37 -10.16 -4.22
C ASN A 70 -19.93 -9.66 -4.13
N ASP A 71 -19.66 -8.53 -3.47
CA ASP A 71 -18.33 -7.96 -3.33
C ASP A 71 -17.93 -7.80 -1.85
N THR A 72 -16.68 -7.41 -1.59
CA THR A 72 -16.15 -7.15 -0.25
C THR A 72 -15.66 -5.71 -0.18
N ASP A 73 -16.12 -4.95 0.80
CA ASP A 73 -15.63 -3.59 1.04
C ASP A 73 -14.24 -3.62 1.68
N TYR A 74 -13.21 -3.65 0.83
CA TYR A 74 -11.83 -3.60 1.26
C TYR A 74 -11.43 -2.25 1.89
N THR A 75 -12.17 -1.17 1.62
CA THR A 75 -11.89 0.15 2.20
C THR A 75 -12.29 0.18 3.67
N GLN A 76 -13.49 -0.31 3.97
CA GLN A 76 -13.95 -0.44 5.34
C GLN A 76 -13.13 -1.50 6.11
N MET A 77 -12.77 -2.60 5.45
CA MET A 77 -11.85 -3.60 6.02
C MET A 77 -10.50 -2.98 6.41
N ALA A 78 -9.86 -2.21 5.50
CA ALA A 78 -8.59 -1.53 5.79
C ALA A 78 -8.71 -0.57 6.98
N SER A 79 -9.82 0.17 7.05
CA SER A 79 -10.09 1.09 8.16
C SER A 79 -10.18 0.35 9.51
N SER A 80 -10.75 -0.86 9.52
CA SER A 80 -10.83 -1.70 10.72
C SER A 80 -9.47 -2.22 11.21
N PHE A 81 -8.45 -2.27 10.34
CA PHE A 81 -7.11 -2.75 10.69
C PHE A 81 -6.26 -1.69 11.38
N VAL A 82 -6.64 -0.41 11.32
CA VAL A 82 -5.89 0.71 11.91
C VAL A 82 -5.60 0.46 13.40
N GLU A 83 -6.60 0.01 14.16
CA GLU A 83 -6.44 -0.23 15.60
C GLU A 83 -5.49 -1.39 15.88
N ALA A 84 -5.56 -2.47 15.09
CA ALA A 84 -4.67 -3.61 15.25
C ALA A 84 -3.20 -3.25 14.98
N TYR A 85 -2.93 -2.45 13.95
CA TYR A 85 -1.58 -1.97 13.66
C TYR A 85 -1.06 -0.99 14.71
N SER A 86 -1.92 -0.10 15.21
CA SER A 86 -1.57 0.77 16.34
C SER A 86 -1.26 -0.06 17.59
N ASN A 87 -2.06 -1.06 17.92
CA ASN A 87 -1.83 -1.91 19.08
C ASN A 87 -0.56 -2.75 18.93
N TRP A 88 -0.27 -3.25 17.72
CA TRP A 88 0.99 -3.94 17.46
C TRP A 88 2.20 -3.02 17.69
N ALA A 89 2.14 -1.78 17.20
CA ALA A 89 3.22 -0.80 17.40
C ALA A 89 3.49 -0.53 18.89
N TRP A 90 2.44 -0.33 19.68
CA TRP A 90 2.55 -0.04 21.13
C TRP A 90 2.64 -1.30 22.02
N GLY A 91 2.52 -2.49 21.45
CA GLY A 91 2.50 -3.77 22.18
C GLY A 91 3.86 -4.23 22.68
N SER A 92 4.95 -3.64 22.17
CA SER A 92 6.32 -3.92 22.60
C SER A 92 7.21 -2.70 22.37
N THR A 93 8.15 -2.46 23.28
CA THR A 93 9.22 -1.45 23.12
C THR A 93 10.50 -2.04 22.52
N ASP A 94 10.51 -3.33 22.19
CA ASP A 94 11.65 -4.02 21.59
C ASP A 94 11.61 -3.86 20.06
N PRO A 95 12.59 -3.16 19.45
CA PRO A 95 12.66 -2.95 18.00
C PRO A 95 12.86 -4.23 17.18
N SER A 96 13.23 -5.34 17.83
CA SER A 96 13.28 -6.65 17.16
C SER A 96 11.90 -7.30 16.99
N ILE A 97 10.89 -6.78 17.70
CA ILE A 97 9.51 -7.29 17.74
C ILE A 97 8.57 -6.39 16.93
N THR A 98 8.84 -5.08 16.87
CA THR A 98 8.05 -4.11 16.12
C THR A 98 8.88 -3.46 15.01
N PRO A 99 8.39 -3.39 13.76
CA PRO A 99 9.15 -2.85 12.63
C PRO A 99 9.07 -1.32 12.51
N PHE A 100 8.44 -0.64 13.47
CA PHE A 100 8.11 0.79 13.36
C PHE A 100 9.26 1.65 13.86
N PRO A 101 9.60 2.74 13.17
CA PRO A 101 10.69 3.61 13.57
C PRO A 101 10.24 4.57 14.69
N ASP A 102 11.20 5.07 15.46
CA ASP A 102 10.97 5.86 16.67
C ASP A 102 10.13 7.14 16.41
N GLU A 103 10.21 7.72 15.20
CA GLU A 103 9.47 8.95 14.87
C GLU A 103 7.95 8.74 14.88
N LEU A 104 7.46 7.51 14.76
CA LEU A 104 6.03 7.20 14.84
C LEU A 104 5.52 7.09 16.28
N PHE A 105 6.37 7.23 17.30
CA PHE A 105 5.98 7.21 18.71
C PHE A 105 5.97 8.59 19.37
N GLU A 106 6.23 9.64 18.57
CA GLU A 106 6.16 11.04 19.00
C GLU A 106 4.72 11.58 18.98
N ASP A 107 4.47 12.69 19.68
CA ASP A 107 3.14 13.28 19.90
C ASP A 107 2.37 13.69 18.62
N ASN A 108 3.05 13.75 17.48
CA ASN A 108 2.45 14.13 16.19
C ASN A 108 1.92 12.92 15.37
N ALA A 109 2.25 11.69 15.76
CA ALA A 109 1.85 10.49 15.04
C ALA A 109 0.36 10.16 15.27
N GLN A 110 -0.32 9.72 14.22
CA GLN A 110 -1.70 9.27 14.28
C GLN A 110 -1.77 7.74 14.19
N LYS A 111 -2.83 7.13 14.76
CA LYS A 111 -3.02 5.66 14.76
C LYS A 111 -2.89 5.02 13.37
N GLN A 112 -3.34 5.73 12.34
CA GLN A 112 -3.30 5.31 10.95
C GLN A 112 -1.90 5.35 10.32
N ASP A 113 -0.92 6.00 10.95
CA ASP A 113 0.41 6.14 10.37
C ASP A 113 1.21 4.84 10.47
N TYR A 114 0.95 4.01 11.49
CA TYR A 114 1.56 2.67 11.60
C TYR A 114 1.19 1.75 10.43
N ILE A 115 -0.10 1.67 10.08
CA ILE A 115 -0.51 0.83 8.94
C ILE A 115 0.02 1.38 7.62
N LYS A 116 0.09 2.71 7.45
CA LYS A 116 0.66 3.35 6.26
C LYS A 116 2.16 3.13 6.12
N PHE A 117 2.91 3.09 7.22
CA PHE A 117 4.35 2.84 7.18
C PHE A 117 4.69 1.46 6.58
N ILE A 118 3.78 0.49 6.74
CA ILE A 118 3.97 -0.89 6.28
C ILE A 118 3.69 -1.04 4.77
N VAL A 119 2.97 -0.10 4.14
CA VAL A 119 2.48 -0.23 2.74
C VAL A 119 2.94 0.86 1.80
#